data_AF-A0A2V7VK73-F1
#
_entry.id   AF-A0A2V7VK73-F1
#
_cell.length_a   1.000
_cell.length_b   1.000
_cell.length_c   1.000
_cell.angle_alpha   90.00
_cell.angle_beta   90.00
_cell.angle_gamma   90.00
#
_symmetry.space_group_name_H-M   'P 1'
#
loop_
_entity.id
_entity.type
_entity.pdbx_description
1 polymer ?
#
loop_
_entity_poly.entity_id
_entity_poly.type
_entity_poly.pdbx_seq_one_letter_code
_entity_poly.pdbx_strand_id
1 'polypeptide(L)'
;MSPARLRRPLLDWYRRHRRDLPWRRTRDPYRIWVSEVMLQQTTVKTAVPYYEAFLEAFADLPALAAATEEQVLARWSGLGYYHRARNLHRGARHVLERHRGRFPRTLEAALAVPGVGLYTASAVLSIAHGVALPVVDGNVRRVLARLFALRGTPGRSDAPYYNKAEELLDRDAPGDWNQALMELRATVCLPRRPACPACPLRAHCEARILDIVDRLPEGRARRAPEAVTVAAALVEERGRVLLVRRGEGPLMGRMWEVPQTSLEARGLPDLVRELKQRHGLDLVPGRLVARGRHAITFRRIRLEAYASRLRRRPPGDPERFRWATPEEIAALPVSSITRKVLRGLDSPQLPLALEPRD
;
A
#
# COMPACT_ATOMS: atom_id res chain seq x y z
N MET A 1 27.99 19.06 16.27
CA MET A 1 26.77 19.47 17.02
C MET A 1 26.38 18.32 17.94
N SER A 2 26.13 18.54 19.23
CA SER A 2 25.75 17.44 20.14
C SER A 2 24.38 16.85 19.76
N PRO A 3 24.21 15.51 19.68
CA PRO A 3 22.92 14.87 19.43
C PRO A 3 21.80 15.36 20.36
N ALA A 4 22.12 15.69 21.61
CA ALA A 4 21.14 16.19 22.59
C ALA A 4 20.44 17.48 22.14
N ARG A 5 21.15 18.36 21.41
CA ARG A 5 20.59 19.62 20.88
C ARG A 5 19.56 19.39 19.77
N LEU A 6 19.57 18.22 19.13
CA LEU A 6 18.57 17.81 18.16
C LEU A 6 17.47 16.94 18.78
N ARG A 7 17.86 16.03 19.70
CA ARG A 7 16.93 15.09 20.35
C ARG A 7 15.83 15.79 21.11
N ARG A 8 16.21 16.67 22.04
CA ARG A 8 15.27 17.30 22.98
C ARG A 8 14.19 18.14 22.27
N PRO A 9 14.52 19.09 21.36
CA PRO A 9 13.49 19.87 20.68
C PRO A 9 12.51 19.01 19.86
N LEU A 10 13.00 17.95 19.21
CA LEU A 10 12.16 17.09 18.39
C LEU A 10 11.22 16.22 19.24
N LEU A 11 11.73 15.61 20.32
CA LEU A 11 10.92 14.81 21.23
C LEU A 11 9.86 15.67 21.94
N ASP A 12 10.23 16.86 22.41
CA ASP A 12 9.30 17.79 23.05
C ASP A 12 8.21 18.26 22.07
N TRP A 13 8.59 18.55 20.83
CA TRP A 13 7.63 18.85 19.77
C TRP A 13 6.70 17.66 19.51
N TYR A 14 7.24 16.44 19.40
CA TYR A 14 6.47 15.23 19.13
C TYR A 14 5.44 14.95 20.22
N ARG A 15 5.82 15.07 21.50
CA ARG A 15 4.88 14.90 22.62
C ARG A 15 3.69 15.85 22.55
N ARG A 16 3.91 17.09 22.09
CA ARG A 16 2.86 18.12 21.97
C ARG A 16 2.03 18.03 20.68
N HIS A 17 2.61 17.56 19.57
CA HIS A 17 2.00 17.68 18.24
C HIS A 17 1.72 16.36 17.53
N ARG A 18 2.09 15.22 18.12
CA ARG A 18 1.82 13.92 17.51
C ARG A 18 0.32 13.75 17.28
N ARG A 19 -0.04 13.37 16.06
CA ARG A 19 -1.41 12.96 15.75
C ARG A 19 -1.78 11.73 16.56
N ASP A 20 -2.99 11.75 17.08
CA ASP A 20 -3.62 10.59 17.68
C ASP A 20 -4.03 9.61 16.57
N LEU A 21 -3.38 8.44 16.55
CA LEU A 21 -3.56 7.41 15.52
C LEU A 21 -3.81 6.07 16.22
N PRO A 22 -4.68 5.19 15.70
CA PRO A 22 -5.04 3.95 16.39
C PRO A 22 -3.83 3.09 16.80
N TRP A 23 -2.84 2.95 15.90
CA TRP A 23 -1.61 2.19 16.16
C TRP A 23 -0.61 2.86 17.11
N ARG A 24 -0.83 4.13 17.50
CA ARG A 24 -0.03 4.82 18.53
C ARG A 24 -0.58 4.65 19.95
N ARG A 25 -1.80 4.12 20.08
CA ARG A 25 -2.46 3.87 21.37
C ARG A 25 -2.11 2.52 21.98
N THR A 26 -1.17 1.79 21.36
CA THR A 26 -0.78 0.43 21.74
C THR A 26 0.72 0.24 21.64
N ARG A 27 1.22 -0.76 22.37
CA ARG A 27 2.58 -1.30 22.24
C ARG A 27 2.59 -2.76 21.75
N ASP A 28 1.44 -3.27 21.32
CA ASP A 28 1.31 -4.61 20.76
C ASP A 28 2.09 -4.70 19.42
N PRO A 29 3.12 -5.54 19.33
CA PRO A 29 3.94 -5.65 18.12
C PRO A 29 3.16 -6.15 16.91
N TYR A 30 2.11 -6.97 17.09
CA TYR A 30 1.26 -7.40 15.97
C TYR A 30 0.52 -6.20 15.38
N ARG A 31 -0.15 -5.42 16.22
CA ARG A 31 -0.87 -4.21 15.82
C ARG A 31 0.04 -3.17 15.17
N ILE A 32 1.24 -2.96 15.71
CA ILE A 32 2.21 -2.02 15.13
C ILE A 32 2.72 -2.55 13.79
N TRP A 33 3.02 -3.85 13.70
CA TRP A 33 3.48 -4.47 12.46
C TRP A 33 2.45 -4.36 11.34
N VAL A 34 1.16 -4.61 11.62
CA VAL A 34 0.06 -4.42 10.67
C VAL A 34 0.03 -2.97 10.16
N SER A 35 0.12 -1.97 11.05
CA SER A 35 0.13 -0.56 10.63
C SER A 35 1.35 -0.21 9.78
N GLU A 36 2.54 -0.70 10.15
CA GLU A 36 3.76 -0.41 9.39
C GLU A 36 3.70 -1.01 7.99
N VAL A 37 3.15 -2.22 7.83
CA VAL A 37 2.94 -2.81 6.50
C VAL A 37 1.89 -2.03 5.72
N MET A 38 0.77 -1.63 6.35
CA MET A 38 -0.28 -0.85 5.68
C MET A 38 0.20 0.53 5.22
N LEU A 39 1.09 1.18 5.98
CA LEU A 39 1.60 2.52 5.67
C LEU A 39 2.68 2.54 4.57
N GLN A 40 3.18 1.38 4.14
CA GLN A 40 4.08 1.29 2.99
C GLN A 40 3.39 1.82 1.72
N GLN A 41 3.87 2.94 1.18
CA GLN A 41 3.33 3.58 -0.01
C GLN A 41 1.82 3.91 0.07
N THR A 42 1.31 4.12 1.29
CA THR A 42 -0.10 4.43 1.55
C THR A 42 -0.20 5.60 2.52
N THR A 43 -1.17 6.50 2.33
CA THR A 43 -1.34 7.65 3.23
C THR A 43 -2.00 7.24 4.54
N VAL A 44 -1.71 7.96 5.63
CA VAL A 44 -2.36 7.74 6.94
C VAL A 44 -3.88 7.81 6.82
N LYS A 45 -4.42 8.85 6.16
CA LYS A 45 -5.87 9.03 5.97
C LYS A 45 -6.51 7.81 5.30
N THR A 46 -5.83 7.21 4.33
CA THR A 46 -6.30 5.99 3.66
C THR A 46 -6.15 4.75 4.55
N ALA A 47 -5.07 4.64 5.31
CA ALA A 47 -4.75 3.43 6.09
C ALA A 47 -5.63 3.25 7.33
N VAL A 48 -6.04 4.34 8.02
CA VAL A 48 -6.82 4.27 9.27
C VAL A 48 -8.06 3.37 9.18
N PRO A 49 -9.02 3.58 8.25
CA PRO A 49 -10.21 2.74 8.21
C PRO A 49 -9.91 1.27 7.85
N TYR A 50 -8.87 1.03 7.05
CA TYR A 50 -8.45 -0.33 6.72
C TYR A 50 -7.82 -1.03 7.92
N TYR A 51 -7.02 -0.31 8.70
CA TYR A 51 -6.39 -0.81 9.90
C TYR A 51 -7.44 -1.26 10.92
N GLU A 52 -8.44 -0.42 11.17
CA GLU A 52 -9.53 -0.70 12.12
C GLU A 52 -10.33 -1.93 11.67
N ALA A 53 -10.83 -1.95 10.43
CA ALA A 53 -11.60 -3.08 9.91
C ALA A 53 -10.77 -4.38 9.80
N PHE A 54 -9.47 -4.28 9.57
CA PHE A 54 -8.59 -5.45 9.52
C PHE A 54 -8.38 -6.05 10.90
N LEU A 55 -8.20 -5.22 11.93
CA LEU A 55 -8.06 -5.71 13.31
C LEU A 55 -9.38 -6.15 13.93
N GLU A 56 -10.51 -5.67 13.43
CA GLU A 56 -11.82 -6.22 13.79
C GLU A 56 -11.96 -7.66 13.25
N ALA A 57 -11.54 -7.91 12.01
CA ALA A 57 -11.58 -9.24 11.40
C ALA A 57 -10.48 -10.18 11.93
N PHE A 58 -9.30 -9.65 12.26
CA PHE A 58 -8.13 -10.38 12.71
C PHE A 58 -7.57 -9.71 13.97
N ALA A 59 -8.18 -10.01 15.12
CA ALA A 59 -7.91 -9.32 16.39
C ALA A 59 -6.48 -9.50 16.93
N ASP A 60 -5.85 -10.63 16.58
CA ASP A 60 -4.51 -11.00 16.98
C ASP A 60 -3.76 -11.78 15.86
N LEU A 61 -2.48 -12.09 16.14
CA LEU A 61 -1.61 -12.78 15.20
C LEU A 61 -2.08 -14.21 14.88
N PRO A 62 -2.49 -15.06 15.87
CA PRO A 62 -3.10 -16.35 15.59
C PRO A 62 -4.32 -16.29 14.65
N ALA A 63 -5.24 -15.34 14.88
CA ALA A 63 -6.40 -15.16 14.02
C ALA A 63 -6.02 -14.83 12.57
N LEU A 64 -5.04 -13.94 12.38
CA LEU A 64 -4.52 -13.64 11.05
C LEU A 64 -3.84 -14.86 10.39
N ALA A 65 -3.05 -15.63 11.15
CA ALA A 65 -2.33 -16.78 10.63
C ALA A 65 -3.27 -17.92 10.20
N ALA A 66 -4.37 -18.11 10.93
CA ALA A 66 -5.39 -19.12 10.66
C ALA A 66 -6.30 -18.77 9.46
N ALA A 67 -6.39 -17.49 9.09
CA ALA A 67 -7.23 -17.04 7.98
C ALA A 67 -6.80 -17.63 6.63
N THR A 68 -7.72 -17.66 5.67
CA THR A 68 -7.40 -17.97 4.28
C THR A 68 -6.79 -16.75 3.58
N GLU A 69 -5.98 -16.99 2.53
CA GLU A 69 -5.45 -15.87 1.73
C GLU A 69 -6.57 -15.01 1.15
N GLU A 70 -7.69 -15.61 0.72
CA GLU A 70 -8.83 -14.89 0.17
C GLU A 70 -9.46 -13.94 1.20
N GLN A 71 -9.65 -14.38 2.45
CA GLN A 71 -10.17 -13.56 3.54
C GLN A 71 -9.24 -12.36 3.83
N VAL A 72 -7.92 -12.58 3.89
CA VAL A 72 -6.94 -11.51 4.12
C VAL A 72 -6.95 -10.51 2.97
N LEU A 73 -6.98 -10.99 1.72
CA LEU A 73 -7.00 -10.12 0.55
C LEU A 73 -8.31 -9.34 0.43
N ALA A 74 -9.44 -9.91 0.86
CA ALA A 74 -10.73 -9.22 0.90
C ALA A 74 -10.65 -8.00 1.82
N ARG A 75 -10.13 -8.15 3.03
CA ARG A 75 -9.94 -7.06 3.99
C ARG A 75 -8.86 -6.05 3.56
N TRP A 76 -7.92 -6.46 2.71
CA TRP A 76 -6.92 -5.57 2.12
C TRP A 76 -7.40 -4.85 0.84
N SER A 77 -8.52 -5.28 0.27
CA SER A 77 -8.94 -4.88 -1.07
C SER A 77 -9.24 -3.39 -1.14
N GLY A 78 -8.52 -2.70 -2.01
CA GLY A 78 -8.55 -1.24 -2.18
C GLY A 78 -7.30 -0.52 -1.66
N LEU A 79 -6.51 -1.13 -0.76
CA LEU A 79 -5.29 -0.53 -0.24
C LEU A 79 -4.10 -0.60 -1.23
N GLY A 80 -4.20 -1.48 -2.22
CA GLY A 80 -3.17 -1.70 -3.25
C GLY A 80 -1.94 -2.43 -2.72
N TYR A 81 -1.00 -2.72 -3.63
CA TYR A 81 0.24 -3.46 -3.34
C TYR A 81 0.00 -4.78 -2.57
N TYR A 82 -0.86 -5.64 -3.12
CA TYR A 82 -1.37 -6.87 -2.48
C TYR A 82 -0.31 -7.88 -2.05
N HIS A 83 0.91 -7.81 -2.60
CA HIS A 83 2.03 -8.61 -2.11
C HIS A 83 2.34 -8.32 -0.63
N ARG A 84 2.04 -7.10 -0.13
CA ARG A 84 2.16 -6.74 1.29
C ARG A 84 1.25 -7.58 2.17
N ALA A 85 -0.03 -7.72 1.80
CA ALA A 85 -1.00 -8.54 2.52
C ALA A 85 -0.58 -10.00 2.56
N ARG A 86 -0.12 -10.53 1.43
CA ARG A 86 0.38 -11.91 1.32
C ARG A 86 1.61 -12.14 2.18
N ASN A 87 2.56 -11.21 2.13
CA ASN A 87 3.76 -11.27 2.95
C ASN A 87 3.44 -11.18 4.43
N LEU A 88 2.56 -10.26 4.83
CA LEU A 88 2.08 -10.14 6.20
C LEU A 88 1.43 -11.45 6.68
N HIS A 89 0.57 -12.06 5.86
CA HIS A 89 -0.06 -13.33 6.19
C HIS A 89 0.94 -14.49 6.29
N ARG A 90 1.86 -14.63 5.32
CA ARG A 90 2.95 -15.62 5.39
C ARG A 90 3.84 -15.39 6.61
N GLY A 91 4.15 -14.14 6.92
CA GLY A 91 4.89 -13.76 8.11
C GLY A 91 4.14 -14.14 9.38
N ALA A 92 2.83 -13.92 9.44
CA ALA A 92 2.01 -14.26 10.61
C ALA A 92 2.04 -15.76 10.89
N ARG A 93 1.92 -16.59 9.84
CA ARG A 93 2.09 -18.05 9.94
C ARG A 93 3.48 -18.44 10.42
N HIS A 94 4.53 -17.84 9.83
CA HIS A 94 5.90 -18.06 10.26
C HIS A 94 6.12 -17.71 11.74
N VAL A 95 5.59 -16.58 12.20
CA VAL A 95 5.69 -16.15 13.61
C VAL A 95 4.88 -17.06 14.54
N LEU A 96 3.71 -17.53 14.10
CA LEU A 96 2.94 -18.51 14.85
C LEU A 96 3.73 -19.81 15.05
N GLU A 97 4.29 -20.36 13.97
CA GLU A 97 5.03 -21.63 13.97
C GLU A 97 6.38 -21.54 14.70
N ARG A 98 7.21 -20.55 14.35
CA ARG A 98 8.62 -20.46 14.80
C ARG A 98 8.80 -19.69 16.10
N HIS A 99 7.85 -18.81 16.43
CA HIS A 99 7.94 -17.91 17.58
C HIS A 99 6.71 -17.98 18.49
N ARG A 100 5.89 -19.03 18.37
CA ARG A 100 4.71 -19.29 19.22
C ARG A 100 3.74 -18.11 19.27
N GLY A 101 3.56 -17.45 18.13
CA GLY A 101 2.63 -16.33 17.95
C GLY A 101 3.12 -15.00 18.50
N ARG A 102 4.38 -14.91 18.97
CA ARG A 102 4.98 -13.67 19.47
C ARG A 102 5.93 -13.10 18.45
N PHE A 103 5.73 -11.85 18.05
CA PHE A 103 6.67 -11.18 17.14
C PHE A 103 8.09 -11.21 17.72
N PRO A 104 9.13 -11.50 16.92
CA PRO A 104 10.50 -11.62 17.42
C PRO A 104 11.01 -10.34 18.09
N ARG A 105 11.91 -10.50 19.06
CA ARG A 105 12.49 -9.38 19.83
C ARG A 105 13.90 -8.97 19.39
N THR A 106 14.52 -9.72 18.49
CA THR A 106 15.85 -9.41 17.95
C THR A 106 15.74 -9.02 16.48
N LEU A 107 16.68 -8.19 16.01
CA LEU A 107 16.71 -7.74 14.63
C LEU A 107 16.87 -8.93 13.66
N GLU A 108 17.79 -9.85 13.96
CA GLU A 108 18.05 -11.04 13.15
C GLU A 108 16.79 -11.88 12.96
N ALA A 109 16.10 -12.21 14.05
CA ALA A 109 14.88 -13.01 13.99
C ALA A 109 13.73 -12.25 13.30
N ALA A 110 13.61 -10.93 13.52
CA ALA A 110 12.62 -10.12 12.82
C ALA A 110 12.86 -10.08 11.30
N LEU A 111 14.12 -9.99 10.86
CA LEU A 111 14.48 -10.02 9.44
C LEU A 111 14.23 -11.39 8.77
N ALA A 112 14.21 -12.47 9.54
CA ALA A 112 13.85 -13.80 9.03
C ALA A 112 12.35 -13.94 8.72
N VAL A 113 11.50 -13.05 9.25
CA VAL A 113 10.05 -13.09 9.01
C VAL A 113 9.73 -12.66 7.56
N PRO A 114 9.00 -13.47 6.77
CA PRO A 114 8.63 -13.13 5.40
C PRO A 114 8.03 -11.72 5.25
N GLY A 115 8.66 -10.91 4.39
CA GLY A 115 8.23 -9.54 4.09
C GLY A 115 8.55 -8.48 5.14
N VAL A 116 9.26 -8.85 6.20
CA VAL A 116 9.81 -7.89 7.16
C VAL A 116 11.23 -7.51 6.70
N GLY A 117 11.34 -6.31 6.12
CA GLY A 117 12.64 -5.70 5.83
C GLY A 117 13.17 -4.90 7.02
N LEU A 118 14.40 -4.38 6.89
CA LEU A 118 15.08 -3.59 7.94
C LEU A 118 14.23 -2.44 8.49
N TYR A 119 13.55 -1.68 7.61
CA TYR A 119 12.64 -0.62 8.06
C TYR A 119 11.57 -1.15 9.03
N THR A 120 10.84 -2.19 8.61
CA THR A 120 9.71 -2.74 9.39
C THR A 120 10.22 -3.38 10.68
N ALA A 121 11.33 -4.11 10.63
CA ALA A 121 11.95 -4.69 11.81
C ALA A 121 12.34 -3.61 12.82
N SER A 122 13.12 -2.59 12.40
CA SER A 122 13.52 -1.49 13.27
C SER A 122 12.33 -0.72 13.83
N ALA A 123 11.29 -0.48 13.03
CA ALA A 123 10.09 0.23 13.47
C ALA A 123 9.35 -0.55 14.56
N VAL A 124 9.01 -1.82 14.29
CA VAL A 124 8.29 -2.66 15.27
C VAL A 124 9.11 -2.87 16.53
N LEU A 125 10.40 -3.22 16.41
CA LEU A 125 11.27 -3.48 17.56
C LEU A 125 11.51 -2.24 18.43
N SER A 126 11.72 -1.06 17.82
CA SER A 126 11.92 0.17 18.58
C SER A 126 10.64 0.66 19.26
N ILE A 127 9.49 0.54 18.62
CA ILE A 127 8.21 1.01 19.16
C ILE A 127 7.64 0.04 20.20
N ALA A 128 7.60 -1.25 19.90
CA ALA A 128 6.96 -2.26 20.74
C ALA A 128 7.88 -2.80 21.84
N HIS A 129 9.20 -2.86 21.58
CA HIS A 129 10.16 -3.52 22.47
C HIS A 129 11.28 -2.59 22.97
N GLY A 130 11.29 -1.33 22.57
CA GLY A 130 12.31 -0.37 23.01
C GLY A 130 13.72 -0.70 22.52
N VAL A 131 13.86 -1.54 21.49
CA VAL A 131 15.19 -1.87 20.95
C VAL A 131 15.73 -0.65 20.23
N ALA A 132 16.94 -0.22 20.60
CA ALA A 132 17.60 0.94 20.02
C ALA A 132 18.07 0.65 18.57
N LEU A 133 17.13 0.75 17.63
CA LEU A 133 17.35 0.62 16.20
C LEU A 133 16.83 1.85 15.46
N PRO A 134 17.63 2.47 14.57
CA PRO A 134 17.19 3.62 13.80
C PRO A 134 16.24 3.19 12.69
N VAL A 135 15.25 4.04 12.40
CA VAL A 135 14.31 3.82 11.29
C VAL A 135 14.55 4.82 10.18
N VAL A 136 14.90 4.31 8.98
CA VAL A 136 15.15 5.14 7.79
C VAL A 136 14.33 4.64 6.60
N ASP A 137 13.22 5.32 6.30
CA ASP A 137 12.51 5.20 5.01
C ASP A 137 12.89 6.32 4.04
N GLY A 138 12.37 6.27 2.82
CA GLY A 138 12.60 7.32 1.81
C GLY A 138 12.18 8.72 2.26
N ASN A 139 11.29 8.85 3.25
CA ASN A 139 10.87 10.14 3.75
C ASN A 139 11.71 10.64 4.95
N VAL A 140 12.19 9.75 5.82
CA VAL A 140 13.19 10.10 6.86
C VAL A 140 14.50 10.50 6.17
N ARG A 141 14.87 9.84 5.07
CA ARG A 141 16.02 10.26 4.25
C ARG A 141 15.94 11.73 3.86
N ARG A 142 14.76 12.25 3.49
CA ARG A 142 14.58 13.68 3.20
C ARG A 142 14.88 14.56 4.40
N VAL A 143 14.40 14.18 5.59
CA VAL A 143 14.68 14.93 6.82
C VAL A 143 16.18 14.96 7.10
N LEU A 144 16.84 13.80 7.06
CA LEU A 144 18.28 13.67 7.32
C LEU A 144 19.13 14.38 6.25
N ALA A 145 18.76 14.25 4.97
CA ALA A 145 19.40 14.96 3.86
C ALA A 145 19.36 16.47 4.08
N ARG A 146 18.21 17.02 4.47
CA ARG A 146 18.08 18.46 4.72
C ARG A 146 18.78 18.89 6.01
N LEU A 147 18.67 18.11 7.08
CA LEU A 147 19.24 18.46 8.38
C LEU A 147 20.76 18.58 8.30
N PHE A 148 21.43 17.69 7.56
CA PHE A 148 22.90 17.62 7.44
C PHE A 148 23.43 17.94 6.04
N ALA A 149 22.63 18.61 5.22
CA ALA A 149 22.96 18.95 3.83
C ALA A 149 23.57 17.79 3.01
N LEU A 150 23.13 16.55 3.25
CA LEU A 150 23.69 15.36 2.60
C LEU A 150 23.33 15.37 1.12
N ARG A 151 24.35 15.42 0.28
CA ARG A 151 24.25 15.28 -1.18
C ARG A 151 24.56 13.84 -1.58
N GLY A 152 24.03 13.41 -2.72
CA GLY A 152 24.34 12.08 -3.23
C GLY A 152 23.38 11.59 -4.28
N THR A 153 23.92 10.79 -5.20
CA THR A 153 23.17 10.21 -6.30
C THR A 153 22.05 9.29 -5.78
N PRO A 154 20.79 9.50 -6.19
CA PRO A 154 19.68 8.63 -5.84
C PRO A 154 19.94 7.18 -6.21
N GLY A 155 19.88 6.28 -5.23
CA GLY A 155 20.02 4.83 -5.43
C GLY A 155 21.44 4.27 -5.25
N ARG A 156 22.42 5.06 -4.81
CA ARG A 156 23.82 4.61 -4.65
C ARG A 156 24.08 3.89 -3.32
N SER A 157 23.67 4.48 -2.18
CA SER A 157 23.75 3.83 -0.86
C SER A 157 22.90 4.58 0.16
N ASP A 158 22.32 3.85 1.10
CA ASP A 158 21.59 4.42 2.23
C ASP A 158 22.44 4.59 3.49
N ALA A 159 23.70 4.13 3.46
CA ALA A 159 24.61 4.15 4.62
C ALA A 159 24.78 5.54 5.25
N PRO A 160 24.94 6.66 4.50
CA PRO A 160 25.07 7.98 5.12
C PRO A 160 23.86 8.37 5.97
N TYR A 161 22.65 7.99 5.54
CA TYR A 161 21.43 8.27 6.28
C TYR A 161 21.32 7.39 7.53
N TYR A 162 21.67 6.11 7.43
CA TYR A 162 21.70 5.23 8.60
C TYR A 162 22.74 5.66 9.63
N ASN A 163 23.94 6.06 9.20
CA ASN A 163 24.98 6.56 10.11
C ASN A 163 24.50 7.78 10.90
N LYS A 164 23.83 8.73 10.23
CA LYS A 164 23.24 9.89 10.90
C LYS A 164 22.05 9.54 11.78
N ALA A 165 21.22 8.59 11.36
CA ALA A 165 20.11 8.12 12.19
C ALA A 165 20.61 7.44 13.47
N GLU A 166 21.67 6.63 13.38
CA GLU A 166 22.32 5.97 14.53
C GLU A 166 22.96 7.00 15.48
N GLU A 167 23.69 7.99 14.95
CA GLU A 167 24.28 9.08 15.73
C GLU A 167 23.20 9.84 16.54
N LEU A 168 22.05 10.09 15.91
CA LEU A 168 20.95 10.84 16.54
C LEU A 168 20.01 10.00 17.39
N LEU A 169 20.07 8.67 17.32
CA LEU A 169 19.11 7.80 17.99
C LEU A 169 19.10 8.04 19.50
N ASP A 170 17.93 8.35 20.05
CA ASP A 170 17.72 8.32 21.49
C ASP A 170 17.65 6.85 21.94
N ARG A 171 18.63 6.39 22.71
CA ARG A 171 18.71 5.00 23.17
C ARG A 171 17.76 4.71 24.34
N ASP A 172 17.33 5.75 25.07
CA ASP A 172 16.40 5.61 26.19
C ASP A 172 14.94 5.61 25.70
N ALA A 173 14.67 6.29 24.59
CA ALA A 173 13.34 6.36 23.97
C ALA A 173 13.36 6.15 22.44
N PRO A 174 13.88 5.01 21.92
CA PRO A 174 14.11 4.83 20.49
C PRO A 174 12.81 4.82 19.66
N GLY A 175 11.74 4.24 20.21
CA GLY A 175 10.42 4.23 19.58
C GLY A 175 9.82 5.63 19.43
N ASP A 176 9.92 6.48 20.45
CA ASP A 176 9.44 7.86 20.40
C ASP A 176 10.30 8.71 19.46
N TRP A 177 11.63 8.52 19.48
CA TRP A 177 12.54 9.19 18.56
C TRP A 177 12.23 8.87 17.10
N ASN A 178 12.10 7.59 16.76
CA ASN A 178 11.78 7.16 15.41
C ASN A 178 10.42 7.72 14.98
N GLN A 179 9.40 7.62 15.83
CA GLN A 179 8.09 8.17 15.52
C GLN A 179 8.08 9.70 15.41
N ALA A 180 8.93 10.41 16.17
CA ALA A 180 9.08 11.85 16.06
C ALA A 180 9.66 12.27 14.70
N LEU A 181 10.66 11.54 14.20
CA LEU A 181 11.16 11.71 12.83
C LEU A 181 10.08 11.39 11.79
N MET A 182 9.32 10.31 12.00
CA MET A 182 8.18 9.92 11.15
C MET A 182 7.08 10.98 11.14
N GLU A 183 6.84 11.67 12.25
CA GLU A 183 5.84 12.73 12.34
C GLU A 183 6.35 14.01 11.67
N LEU A 184 7.59 14.42 11.97
CA LEU A 184 8.21 15.61 11.39
C LEU A 184 8.23 15.56 9.87
N ARG A 185 8.58 14.40 9.29
CA ARG A 185 8.58 14.22 7.83
C ARG A 185 7.17 14.37 7.22
N ALA A 186 6.12 14.06 7.98
CA ALA A 186 4.77 13.91 7.48
C ALA A 186 3.98 15.21 7.59
N THR A 187 4.30 16.05 8.57
CA THR A 187 3.53 17.26 8.89
C THR A 187 4.29 18.56 8.70
N VAL A 188 5.63 18.54 8.73
CA VAL A 188 6.46 19.76 8.70
C VAL A 188 7.48 19.75 7.56
N CYS A 189 8.38 18.77 7.55
CA CYS A 189 9.44 18.65 6.54
C CYS A 189 8.88 17.96 5.29
N LEU A 190 7.92 18.61 4.64
CA LEU A 190 7.19 18.11 3.47
C LEU A 190 8.09 18.07 2.22
N PRO A 191 7.83 17.18 1.24
CA PRO A 191 8.61 17.11 0.00
C PRO A 191 8.67 18.43 -0.76
N ARG A 192 7.54 19.16 -0.79
CA ARG A 192 7.41 20.48 -1.43
C ARG A 192 6.91 21.45 -0.38
N ARG A 193 7.40 22.70 -0.42
CA ARG A 193 6.99 23.78 0.49
C ARG A 193 6.99 23.33 1.97
N PRO A 194 8.12 22.86 2.51
CA PRO A 194 8.18 22.47 3.92
C PRO A 194 7.87 23.66 4.83
N ALA A 195 7.21 23.40 5.95
CA ALA A 195 6.88 24.40 6.96
C ALA A 195 8.11 24.72 7.85
N CYS A 196 9.22 25.13 7.22
CA CYS A 196 10.49 25.42 7.90
C CYS A 196 10.35 26.37 9.11
N PRO A 197 9.54 27.43 9.08
CA PRO A 197 9.31 28.29 10.25
C PRO A 197 8.78 27.54 11.48
N ALA A 198 7.95 26.52 11.28
CA ALA A 198 7.36 25.70 12.34
C ALA A 198 8.22 24.49 12.74
N CYS A 199 9.38 24.29 12.11
CA CYS A 199 10.22 23.12 12.35
C CYS A 199 10.99 23.25 13.67
N PRO A 200 10.88 22.27 14.61
CA PRO A 200 11.62 22.30 15.87
C PRO A 200 13.14 22.22 15.69
N LEU A 201 13.60 21.77 14.52
CA LEU A 201 15.01 21.66 14.17
C LEU A 201 15.51 22.79 13.27
N ARG A 202 14.70 23.85 13.04
CA ARG A 202 15.00 24.92 12.09
C ARG A 202 16.35 25.60 12.33
N ALA A 203 16.74 25.80 13.58
CA ALA A 203 18.00 26.46 13.95
C ALA A 203 19.25 25.63 13.61
N HIS A 204 19.07 24.32 13.39
CA HIS A 204 20.15 23.37 13.18
C HIS A 204 20.13 22.72 11.80
N CYS A 205 19.19 23.12 10.93
CA CYS A 205 19.04 22.57 9.59
C CYS A 205 20.05 23.20 8.62
N GLU A 206 21.08 22.44 8.25
CA GLU A 206 22.14 22.91 7.35
C GLU A 206 21.60 23.29 5.97
N ALA A 207 20.67 22.52 5.40
CA ALA A 207 20.06 22.88 4.12
C ALA A 207 19.27 24.20 4.18
N ARG A 208 18.74 24.57 5.35
CA ARG A 208 18.06 25.86 5.56
C ARG A 208 19.08 26.99 5.66
N ILE A 209 20.22 26.76 6.31
CA ILE A 209 21.30 27.75 6.43
C ILE A 209 21.92 28.02 5.05
N LEU A 210 22.05 26.98 4.23
CA LEU A 210 22.64 27.02 2.89
C LEU A 210 21.64 27.35 1.76
N ASP A 211 20.36 27.56 2.07
CA ASP A 211 19.28 27.80 1.09
C ASP A 211 19.15 26.71 -0.01
N ILE A 212 19.24 25.44 0.38
CA ILE A 212 19.14 24.27 -0.52
C ILE A 212 18.06 23.26 -0.12
N VAL A 213 17.11 23.66 0.75
CA VAL A 213 16.05 22.77 1.25
C VAL A 213 15.23 22.11 0.13
N ASP A 214 14.87 22.89 -0.90
CA ASP A 214 14.07 22.40 -2.03
C ASP A 214 14.88 21.60 -3.05
N ARG A 215 16.22 21.60 -2.94
CA ARG A 215 17.12 20.81 -3.77
C ARG A 215 17.41 19.43 -3.17
N LEU A 216 17.05 19.20 -1.90
CA LEU A 216 17.34 17.98 -1.17
C LEU A 216 16.07 17.20 -0.74
N PRO A 217 16.10 15.85 -0.80
CA PRO A 217 17.16 15.05 -1.40
C PRO A 217 17.15 15.21 -2.93
N GLU A 218 18.31 14.98 -3.56
CA GLU A 218 18.41 14.97 -5.02
C GLU A 218 17.40 13.96 -5.61
N GLY A 219 16.71 14.35 -6.68
CA GLY A 219 15.65 13.54 -7.26
C GLY A 219 16.18 12.48 -8.23
N ARG A 220 15.64 11.26 -8.19
CA ARG A 220 15.87 10.28 -9.27
C ARG A 220 15.04 10.69 -10.49
N ALA A 221 15.62 10.56 -11.69
CA ALA A 221 14.87 10.67 -12.94
C ALA A 221 13.64 9.75 -12.88
N ARG A 222 12.45 10.32 -13.07
CA ARG A 222 11.20 9.55 -13.11
C ARG A 222 11.03 9.01 -14.52
N ARG A 223 10.69 7.72 -14.64
CA ARG A 223 10.30 7.13 -15.93
C ARG A 223 9.12 7.92 -16.49
N ALA A 224 9.19 8.25 -17.78
CA ALA A 224 8.10 8.91 -18.48
C ALA A 224 6.82 8.06 -18.37
N PRO A 225 5.65 8.68 -18.12
CA PRO A 225 4.41 7.94 -18.06
C PRO A 225 4.09 7.23 -19.38
N GLU A 226 3.67 5.99 -19.32
CA GLU A 226 3.26 5.18 -20.48
C GLU A 226 1.73 5.15 -20.58
N ALA A 227 1.16 5.50 -21.74
CA ALA A 227 -0.28 5.42 -21.96
C ALA A 227 -0.67 3.99 -22.37
N VAL A 228 -1.67 3.42 -21.68
CA VAL A 228 -2.15 2.05 -21.93
C VAL A 228 -3.68 2.07 -21.98
N THR A 229 -4.29 1.25 -22.84
CA THR A 229 -5.74 1.05 -22.88
C THR A 229 -6.09 -0.35 -22.43
N VAL A 230 -6.98 -0.47 -21.43
CA VAL A 230 -7.53 -1.74 -20.96
C VAL A 230 -8.99 -1.80 -21.36
N ALA A 231 -9.37 -2.83 -22.13
CA ALA A 231 -10.75 -3.12 -22.44
C ALA A 231 -11.28 -4.20 -21.49
N ALA A 232 -12.44 -3.96 -20.90
CA ALA A 232 -13.14 -4.87 -20.01
C ALA A 232 -14.47 -5.32 -20.64
N ALA A 233 -14.80 -6.59 -20.51
CA ALA A 233 -16.08 -7.17 -20.87
C ALA A 233 -16.97 -7.26 -19.63
N LEU A 234 -18.00 -6.41 -19.57
CA LEU A 234 -19.04 -6.51 -18.56
C LEU A 234 -20.08 -7.52 -19.05
N VAL A 235 -20.10 -8.71 -18.45
CA VAL A 235 -21.04 -9.78 -18.77
C VAL A 235 -21.96 -9.97 -17.58
N GLU A 236 -23.25 -9.76 -17.80
CA GLU A 236 -24.29 -9.84 -16.79
C GLU A 236 -25.32 -10.92 -17.14
N GLU A 237 -25.73 -11.69 -16.14
CA GLU A 237 -26.78 -12.70 -16.25
C GLU A 237 -27.58 -12.72 -14.94
N ARG A 238 -28.91 -12.48 -15.01
CA ARG A 238 -29.83 -12.56 -13.86
C ARG A 238 -29.34 -11.75 -12.63
N GLY A 239 -28.87 -10.51 -12.87
CA GLY A 239 -28.35 -9.62 -11.81
C GLY A 239 -26.98 -10.00 -11.25
N ARG A 240 -26.29 -10.99 -11.82
CA ARG A 240 -24.92 -11.38 -11.45
C ARG A 240 -23.94 -10.98 -12.55
N VAL A 241 -22.73 -10.59 -12.14
CA VAL A 241 -21.63 -10.25 -13.03
C VAL A 241 -20.64 -11.43 -13.08
N LEU A 242 -20.15 -11.74 -14.28
CA LEU A 242 -19.06 -12.69 -14.45
C LEU A 242 -17.74 -12.08 -13.98
N LEU A 243 -17.07 -12.78 -13.07
CA LEU A 243 -15.70 -12.55 -12.66
C LEU A 243 -14.81 -13.71 -13.09
N VAL A 244 -13.58 -13.38 -13.47
CA VAL A 244 -12.49 -14.33 -13.68
C VAL A 244 -11.44 -14.15 -12.59
N ARG A 245 -10.83 -15.25 -12.16
CA ARG A 245 -9.69 -15.19 -11.25
C ARG A 245 -8.42 -14.95 -12.04
N ARG A 246 -7.63 -13.95 -11.64
CA ARG A 246 -6.29 -13.76 -12.20
C ARG A 246 -5.40 -14.94 -11.82
N GLY A 247 -4.57 -15.37 -12.75
CA GLY A 247 -3.48 -16.30 -12.46
C GLY A 247 -2.48 -15.73 -11.46
N GLU A 248 -1.43 -16.49 -11.19
CA GLU A 248 -0.31 -16.00 -10.39
C GLU A 248 0.41 -14.85 -11.11
N GLY A 249 0.97 -13.93 -10.33
CA GLY A 249 1.74 -12.84 -10.91
C GLY A 249 1.94 -11.65 -9.97
N PRO A 250 2.88 -10.75 -10.33
CA PRO A 250 3.27 -9.63 -9.48
C PRO A 250 2.18 -8.54 -9.37
N LEU A 251 1.30 -8.45 -10.38
CA LEU A 251 0.21 -7.47 -10.42
C LEU A 251 -1.12 -8.16 -10.16
N MET A 252 -1.63 -7.98 -8.94
CA MET A 252 -2.99 -8.37 -8.54
C MET A 252 -3.27 -9.87 -8.72
N GLY A 253 -2.24 -10.73 -8.72
CA GLY A 253 -2.41 -12.17 -8.91
C GLY A 253 -3.44 -12.75 -7.93
N ARG A 254 -4.14 -13.82 -8.31
CA ARG A 254 -5.21 -14.49 -7.54
C ARG A 254 -6.42 -13.62 -7.13
N MET A 255 -6.49 -12.34 -7.53
CA MET A 255 -7.66 -11.49 -7.32
C MET A 255 -8.75 -11.79 -8.36
N TRP A 256 -9.98 -11.45 -8.01
CA TRP A 256 -11.11 -11.50 -8.93
C TRP A 256 -11.19 -10.23 -9.79
N GLU A 257 -11.50 -10.40 -11.07
CA GLU A 257 -11.72 -9.28 -11.97
C GLU A 257 -12.83 -9.51 -12.98
N VAL A 258 -13.44 -8.42 -13.47
CA VAL A 258 -14.20 -8.52 -14.72
C VAL A 258 -13.25 -8.95 -15.84
N PRO A 259 -13.69 -9.82 -16.77
CA PRO A 259 -12.84 -10.24 -17.88
C PRO A 259 -12.30 -9.01 -18.63
N GLN A 260 -10.98 -8.86 -18.71
CA GLN A 260 -10.35 -7.70 -19.33
C GLN A 260 -9.03 -8.05 -20.00
N THR A 261 -8.55 -7.16 -20.88
CA THR A 261 -7.25 -7.29 -21.54
C THR A 261 -6.07 -7.14 -20.58
N SER A 262 -4.91 -7.62 -20.99
CA SER A 262 -3.61 -7.36 -20.37
C SER A 262 -3.22 -5.88 -20.49
N LEU A 263 -2.14 -5.47 -19.81
CA LEU A 263 -1.61 -4.10 -19.94
C LEU A 263 -0.79 -3.92 -21.23
N GLU A 264 -0.45 -5.02 -21.89
CA GLU A 264 0.34 -5.09 -23.12
C GLU A 264 -0.57 -5.10 -24.37
N ALA A 265 -1.87 -5.27 -24.19
CA ALA A 265 -2.88 -5.29 -25.24
C ALA A 265 -3.20 -3.91 -25.82
N ARG A 266 -3.82 -3.89 -27.01
CA ARG A 266 -4.32 -2.66 -27.66
C ARG A 266 -5.78 -2.34 -27.33
N GLY A 267 -6.30 -2.82 -26.20
CA GLY A 267 -7.71 -2.63 -25.80
C GLY A 267 -8.69 -3.50 -26.60
N LEU A 268 -9.79 -2.92 -27.07
CA LEU A 268 -10.91 -3.66 -27.70
C LEU A 268 -10.49 -4.63 -28.82
N PRO A 269 -9.59 -4.27 -29.76
CA PRO A 269 -9.19 -5.18 -30.85
C PRO A 269 -8.61 -6.51 -30.37
N ASP A 270 -8.00 -6.54 -29.19
CA ASP A 270 -7.36 -7.74 -28.63
C ASP A 270 -8.24 -8.44 -27.57
N LEU A 271 -9.38 -7.84 -27.16
CA LEU A 271 -10.23 -8.31 -26.06
C LEU A 271 -10.71 -9.76 -26.25
N VAL A 272 -11.33 -10.05 -27.38
CA VAL A 272 -11.90 -11.39 -27.65
C VAL A 272 -10.79 -12.43 -27.72
N ARG A 273 -9.71 -12.14 -28.45
CA ARG A 273 -8.58 -13.05 -28.64
C ARG A 273 -7.93 -13.39 -27.30
N GLU A 274 -7.61 -12.38 -26.48
CA GLU A 274 -6.95 -12.60 -25.20
C GLU A 274 -7.81 -13.36 -24.20
N LEU A 275 -9.10 -13.03 -24.10
CA LEU A 275 -9.99 -13.71 -23.15
C LEU A 275 -10.26 -15.16 -23.56
N LYS A 276 -10.31 -15.44 -24.86
CA LYS A 276 -10.34 -16.81 -25.38
C LYS A 276 -9.05 -17.57 -25.07
N GLN A 277 -7.89 -16.96 -25.27
CA GLN A 277 -6.59 -17.60 -25.01
C GLN A 277 -6.32 -17.83 -23.51
N ARG A 278 -6.57 -16.84 -22.66
CA ARG A 278 -6.24 -16.91 -21.22
C ARG A 278 -7.29 -17.66 -20.40
N HIS A 279 -8.55 -17.54 -20.79
CA HIS A 279 -9.68 -18.02 -19.98
C HIS A 279 -10.62 -18.94 -20.75
N GLY A 280 -10.42 -19.20 -22.05
CA GLY A 280 -11.38 -19.97 -22.84
C GLY A 280 -12.73 -19.27 -23.03
N LEU A 281 -12.82 -17.97 -22.76
CA LEU A 281 -14.05 -17.20 -22.88
C LEU A 281 -14.25 -16.73 -24.32
N ASP A 282 -15.30 -17.25 -24.96
CA ASP A 282 -15.74 -16.79 -26.28
C ASP A 282 -16.88 -15.79 -26.12
N LEU A 283 -16.61 -14.52 -26.42
CA LEU A 283 -17.53 -13.43 -26.20
C LEU A 283 -17.69 -12.54 -27.43
N VAL A 284 -18.82 -11.84 -27.47
CA VAL A 284 -19.13 -10.79 -28.43
C VAL A 284 -19.17 -9.47 -27.66
N PRO A 285 -18.20 -8.56 -27.86
CA PRO A 285 -18.24 -7.24 -27.26
C PRO A 285 -19.40 -6.45 -27.86
N GLY A 286 -20.21 -5.82 -27.02
CA GLY A 286 -21.28 -4.91 -27.45
C GLY A 286 -20.87 -3.44 -27.31
N ARG A 287 -21.83 -2.58 -26.97
CA ARG A 287 -21.58 -1.14 -26.81
C ARG A 287 -20.66 -0.85 -25.62
N LEU A 288 -19.88 0.22 -25.76
CA LEU A 288 -19.17 0.83 -24.65
C LEU A 288 -20.18 1.37 -23.62
N VAL A 289 -20.02 1.00 -22.37
CA VAL A 289 -20.93 1.39 -21.26
C VAL A 289 -20.25 2.23 -20.18
N ALA A 290 -18.92 2.16 -20.07
CA ALA A 290 -18.19 2.98 -19.11
C ALA A 290 -16.79 3.32 -19.62
N ARG A 291 -16.29 4.50 -19.23
CA ARG A 291 -14.90 4.93 -19.46
C ARG A 291 -14.31 5.46 -18.17
N GLY A 292 -13.04 5.16 -17.95
CA GLY A 292 -12.36 5.61 -16.75
C GLY A 292 -10.88 5.82 -16.95
N ARG A 293 -10.27 6.45 -15.95
CA ARG A 293 -8.82 6.57 -15.85
C ARG A 293 -8.33 5.84 -14.61
N HIS A 294 -7.20 5.18 -14.74
CA HIS A 294 -6.47 4.59 -13.64
C HIS A 294 -4.97 4.77 -13.84
N ALA A 295 -4.20 4.57 -12.77
CA ALA A 295 -2.76 4.62 -12.85
C ALA A 295 -2.20 3.46 -12.02
N ILE A 296 -1.24 2.75 -12.61
CA ILE A 296 -0.48 1.70 -11.94
C ILE A 296 0.98 2.02 -12.22
N THR A 297 1.77 2.25 -11.17
CA THR A 297 3.19 2.66 -11.27
C THR A 297 3.39 3.86 -12.21
N PHE A 298 4.04 3.68 -13.36
CA PHE A 298 4.26 4.71 -14.37
C PHE A 298 3.24 4.65 -15.52
N ARG A 299 2.30 3.70 -15.50
CA ARG A 299 1.29 3.53 -16.55
C ARG A 299 0.06 4.37 -16.26
N ARG A 300 -0.39 5.12 -17.26
CA ARG A 300 -1.64 5.87 -17.31
C ARG A 300 -2.64 5.05 -18.12
N ILE A 301 -3.55 4.40 -17.41
CA ILE A 301 -4.51 3.45 -17.97
C ILE A 301 -5.81 4.19 -18.34
N ARG A 302 -6.20 4.10 -19.60
CA ARG A 302 -7.56 4.35 -20.07
C ARG A 302 -8.34 3.04 -19.98
N LEU A 303 -9.42 3.04 -19.22
CA LEU A 303 -10.29 1.89 -19.03
C LEU A 303 -11.54 2.07 -19.89
N GLU A 304 -11.90 1.04 -20.64
CA GLU A 304 -13.12 1.02 -21.46
C GLU A 304 -13.88 -0.28 -21.18
N ALA A 305 -15.12 -0.18 -20.69
CA ALA A 305 -15.95 -1.34 -20.40
C ALA A 305 -17.05 -1.50 -21.45
N TYR A 306 -17.23 -2.71 -21.95
CA TYR A 306 -18.17 -3.06 -23.01
C TYR A 306 -19.20 -4.06 -22.50
N ALA A 307 -20.49 -3.76 -22.69
CA ALA A 307 -21.57 -4.71 -22.42
C ALA A 307 -21.42 -5.89 -23.37
N SER A 308 -20.91 -7.00 -22.85
CA SER A 308 -20.49 -8.16 -23.64
C SER A 308 -21.40 -9.34 -23.38
N ARG A 309 -21.57 -10.19 -24.40
CA ARG A 309 -22.33 -11.44 -24.27
C ARG A 309 -21.42 -12.61 -24.52
N LEU A 310 -21.59 -13.68 -23.75
CA LEU A 310 -20.91 -14.94 -24.01
C LEU A 310 -21.61 -15.70 -25.13
N ARG A 311 -20.83 -16.29 -26.04
CA ARG A 311 -21.38 -17.24 -27.03
C ARG A 311 -21.73 -18.57 -26.38
N ARG A 312 -20.99 -18.95 -25.34
CA ARG A 312 -21.20 -20.16 -24.54
C ARG A 312 -20.88 -19.84 -23.09
N ARG A 313 -21.67 -20.39 -22.16
CA ARG A 313 -21.39 -20.25 -20.74
C ARG A 313 -20.04 -20.91 -20.43
N PRO A 314 -19.17 -20.30 -19.61
CA PRO A 314 -17.92 -20.94 -19.20
C PRO A 314 -18.21 -22.25 -18.45
N PRO A 315 -17.24 -23.18 -18.43
CA PRO A 315 -17.32 -24.36 -17.57
C PRO A 315 -17.59 -23.97 -16.12
N GLY A 316 -18.29 -24.85 -15.38
CA GLY A 316 -18.51 -24.69 -13.94
C GLY A 316 -17.23 -24.93 -13.15
N ASP A 317 -16.29 -23.98 -13.20
CA ASP A 317 -15.06 -23.99 -12.42
C ASP A 317 -15.07 -22.80 -11.45
N PRO A 318 -15.47 -23.01 -10.18
CA PRO A 318 -15.60 -21.95 -9.19
C PRO A 318 -14.25 -21.34 -8.76
N GLU A 319 -13.12 -21.99 -9.08
CA GLU A 319 -11.78 -21.47 -8.81
C GLU A 319 -11.32 -20.50 -9.90
N ARG A 320 -11.92 -20.58 -11.10
CA ARG A 320 -11.57 -19.73 -12.26
C ARG A 320 -12.65 -18.71 -12.61
N PHE A 321 -13.92 -19.07 -12.43
CA PHE A 321 -15.07 -18.25 -12.79
C PHE A 321 -16.02 -18.12 -11.61
N ARG A 322 -16.57 -16.92 -11.42
CA ARG A 322 -17.59 -16.68 -10.40
C ARG A 322 -18.65 -15.73 -10.94
N TRP A 323 -19.91 -16.11 -10.80
CA TRP A 323 -21.05 -15.24 -11.05
C TRP A 323 -21.49 -14.62 -9.73
N ALA A 324 -21.23 -13.33 -9.55
CA ALA A 324 -21.43 -12.67 -8.27
C ALA A 324 -22.42 -11.50 -8.36
N THR A 325 -23.29 -11.34 -7.36
CA THR A 325 -24.10 -10.13 -7.18
C THR A 325 -23.21 -8.96 -6.73
N PRO A 326 -23.64 -7.69 -6.89
CA PRO A 326 -22.90 -6.55 -6.39
C PRO A 326 -22.48 -6.66 -4.91
N GLU A 327 -23.35 -7.22 -4.07
CA GLU A 327 -23.10 -7.45 -2.63
C GLU A 327 -22.02 -8.52 -2.42
N GLU A 328 -22.11 -9.65 -3.13
CA GLU A 328 -21.09 -10.70 -3.08
C GLU A 328 -19.72 -10.13 -3.54
N ILE A 329 -19.70 -9.31 -4.60
CA ILE A 329 -18.47 -8.67 -5.10
C ILE A 329 -17.82 -7.77 -4.06
N ALA A 330 -18.62 -7.07 -3.24
CA ALA A 330 -18.10 -6.19 -2.19
C ALA A 330 -17.27 -6.97 -1.14
N ALA A 331 -17.60 -8.25 -0.93
CA ALA A 331 -16.89 -9.15 -0.01
C ALA A 331 -15.68 -9.85 -0.66
N LEU A 332 -15.50 -9.78 -1.98
CA LEU A 332 -14.42 -10.46 -2.69
C LEU A 332 -13.14 -9.61 -2.81
N PRO A 333 -11.95 -10.24 -2.90
CA PRO A 333 -10.72 -9.55 -3.27
C PRO A 333 -10.73 -9.16 -4.76
N VAL A 334 -11.45 -8.10 -5.08
CA VAL A 334 -11.58 -7.59 -6.46
C VAL A 334 -10.57 -6.48 -6.77
N SER A 335 -10.11 -6.43 -8.01
CA SER A 335 -9.14 -5.42 -8.44
C SER A 335 -9.72 -3.98 -8.34
N SER A 336 -8.86 -2.97 -8.15
CA SER A 336 -9.25 -1.56 -8.22
C SER A 336 -9.84 -1.17 -9.57
N ILE A 337 -9.41 -1.83 -10.66
CA ILE A 337 -9.99 -1.65 -11.99
C ILE A 337 -11.41 -2.20 -12.02
N THR A 338 -11.64 -3.40 -11.51
CA THR A 338 -12.97 -4.01 -11.40
C THR A 338 -13.93 -3.15 -10.61
N ARG A 339 -13.52 -2.66 -9.43
CA ARG A 339 -14.34 -1.72 -8.64
C ARG A 339 -14.69 -0.42 -9.35
N LYS A 340 -13.90 -0.03 -10.36
CA LYS A 340 -14.15 1.16 -11.18
C LYS A 340 -15.10 0.85 -12.33
N VAL A 341 -14.91 -0.28 -13.01
CA VAL A 341 -15.86 -0.76 -14.03
C VAL A 341 -17.26 -0.87 -13.43
N LEU A 342 -17.38 -1.53 -12.28
CA LEU A 342 -18.66 -1.79 -11.62
C LEU A 342 -19.30 -0.56 -10.97
N ARG A 343 -18.56 0.56 -10.84
CA ARG A 343 -19.14 1.83 -10.39
C ARG A 343 -19.61 2.71 -11.55
N GLY A 344 -19.48 2.27 -12.80
CA GLY A 344 -20.02 2.96 -13.97
C GLY A 344 -19.34 4.30 -14.28
N LEU A 345 -18.00 4.38 -14.19
CA LEU A 345 -17.27 5.63 -14.47
C LEU A 345 -17.63 6.24 -15.85
N ASP A 346 -17.86 7.56 -15.85
CA ASP A 346 -18.29 8.43 -16.96
C ASP A 346 -19.27 7.74 -17.92
N SER A 347 -20.39 7.24 -17.38
CA SER A 347 -21.47 6.59 -18.12
C SER A 347 -22.10 7.56 -19.14
N PRO A 348 -22.02 7.31 -20.46
CA PRO A 348 -22.82 8.05 -21.43
C PRO A 348 -24.24 7.49 -21.59
N GLN A 349 -24.60 6.39 -20.92
CA GLN A 349 -25.96 5.87 -20.72
C GLN A 349 -25.92 4.46 -20.08
N LEU A 350 -25.99 4.42 -18.76
CA LEU A 350 -26.78 3.51 -17.92
C LEU A 350 -26.46 3.82 -16.44
N PRO A 351 -27.45 4.11 -15.59
CA PRO A 351 -27.26 4.10 -14.15
C PRO A 351 -27.23 2.65 -13.66
N LEU A 352 -26.09 2.21 -13.11
CA LEU A 352 -26.13 1.18 -12.09
C LEU A 352 -26.76 1.87 -10.88
N ALA A 353 -28.06 1.62 -10.66
CA ALA A 353 -28.77 2.06 -9.48
C ALA A 353 -28.10 1.44 -8.25
N LEU A 354 -27.16 2.17 -7.67
CA LEU A 354 -26.58 1.95 -6.35
C LEU A 354 -27.37 2.79 -5.35
N GLU A 355 -28.65 2.51 -5.20
CA GLU A 355 -29.41 2.95 -4.03
C GLU A 355 -30.22 1.76 -3.51
N PRO A 356 -30.13 1.44 -2.20
CA PRO A 356 -31.09 0.54 -1.59
C PRO A 356 -32.45 1.22 -1.65
N ARG A 357 -33.44 0.52 -2.23
CA ARG A 357 -34.83 0.89 -2.02
C ARG A 357 -35.19 0.45 -0.61
N ASP A 358 -35.25 1.41 0.30
CA ASP A 358 -36.25 1.51 1.35
C ASP A 358 -36.68 2.98 1.46
#